data_AF-A0A7K0K4A6-F1
#
_entry.id   AF-A0A7K0K4A6-F1
#
_cell.length_a   1.000
_cell.length_b   1.000
_cell.length_c   1.000
_cell.angle_alpha   90.00
_cell.angle_beta   90.00
_cell.angle_gamma   90.00
#
_symmetry.space_group_name_H-M   'P 1'
#
loop_
_entity.id
_entity.type
_entity.pdbx_description
1 polymer ?
#
loop_
_entity_poly.entity_id
_entity_poly.type
_entity_poly.pdbx_seq_one_letter_code
_entity_poly.pdbx_strand_id
1 'polypeptide(L)'
;MEFQAEFEALFAGRNVEDINGAEFDDWAYLVRERNNPDDYAAVCIWIQGHFIGRLDRATAGKYVVEMNGLDAQELNLVVPAHLWAQRTKTRLANRVTLSLPPVGGVGPVNFFPKKAFTILPPGDEILLEDFENNVEPLRPFISTGKTVPVALMMIEDGGGLGAYLDKKTYVGRVPTEKAELIVPLVRTAVAHKLIPVARGMLTGSNIRNDLSIVSGDTSTVGSHWTPTHDGGK
;
A
#
# COMPACT_ATOMS: atom_id res chain seq x y z
N MET A 1 19.73 14.58 -16.34
CA MET A 1 18.72 15.66 -16.27
C MET A 1 17.42 15.20 -16.95
N GLU A 2 17.11 13.90 -16.87
CA GLU A 2 16.12 13.25 -17.76
C GLU A 2 14.73 13.10 -17.12
N PHE A 3 14.63 13.26 -15.79
CA PHE A 3 13.40 13.00 -15.03
C PHE A 3 12.77 14.25 -14.41
N GLN A 4 13.34 15.44 -14.67
CA GLN A 4 12.86 16.67 -14.06
C GLN A 4 11.47 17.08 -14.59
N ALA A 5 11.19 16.84 -15.88
CA ALA A 5 9.88 17.14 -16.47
C ALA A 5 8.76 16.26 -15.90
N GLU A 6 9.03 14.96 -15.68
CA GLU A 6 8.07 14.05 -15.07
C GLU A 6 7.79 14.42 -13.61
N PHE A 7 8.83 14.77 -12.86
CA PHE A 7 8.66 15.25 -11.49
C PHE A 7 7.90 16.59 -11.42
N GLU A 8 8.17 17.52 -12.33
CA GLU A 8 7.45 18.79 -12.42
C GLU A 8 5.95 18.59 -12.70
N ALA A 9 5.59 17.58 -13.50
CA ALA A 9 4.19 17.27 -13.82
C ALA A 9 3.36 16.88 -12.58
N LEU A 10 3.96 16.23 -11.58
CA LEU A 10 3.29 15.90 -10.31
C LEU A 10 2.81 17.12 -9.52
N PHE A 11 3.44 18.26 -9.72
CA PHE A 11 3.12 19.51 -9.04
C PHE A 11 2.23 20.42 -9.89
N ALA A 12 1.66 19.91 -10.99
CA ALA A 12 0.72 20.67 -11.80
C ALA A 12 -0.46 21.16 -10.93
N GLY A 13 -0.68 22.48 -10.95
CA GLY A 13 -1.72 23.13 -10.13
C GLY A 13 -1.33 23.41 -8.68
N ARG A 14 -0.09 23.10 -8.25
CA ARG A 14 0.43 23.45 -6.92
C ARG A 14 1.37 24.65 -6.99
N ASN A 15 1.35 25.50 -5.97
CA ASN A 15 2.19 26.70 -5.93
C ASN A 15 3.62 26.38 -5.49
N VAL A 16 4.45 25.92 -6.42
CA VAL A 16 5.88 25.66 -6.17
C VAL A 16 6.74 26.93 -6.09
N GLU A 17 6.18 28.10 -6.42
CA GLU A 17 6.88 29.39 -6.33
C GLU A 17 6.87 29.99 -4.91
N ASP A 18 6.09 29.41 -3.99
CA ASP A 18 6.04 29.83 -2.60
C ASP A 18 7.42 29.68 -1.91
N ILE A 19 7.69 30.50 -0.91
CA ILE A 19 8.93 30.42 -0.13
C ILE A 19 9.06 29.09 0.62
N ASN A 20 7.95 28.42 0.92
CA ASN A 20 7.92 27.08 1.51
C ASN A 20 7.82 25.97 0.47
N GLY A 21 7.64 26.33 -0.81
CA GLY A 21 7.32 25.40 -1.89
C GLY A 21 5.91 24.82 -1.77
N ALA A 22 5.70 23.71 -2.46
CA ALA A 22 4.51 22.89 -2.32
C ALA A 22 4.87 21.50 -1.81
N GLU A 23 3.98 20.92 -1.03
CA GLU A 23 4.09 19.55 -0.54
C GLU A 23 2.76 18.82 -0.62
N PHE A 24 2.84 17.50 -0.72
CA PHE A 24 1.70 16.61 -0.59
C PHE A 24 2.14 15.17 -0.32
N ASP A 25 1.22 14.41 0.23
CA ASP A 25 1.36 12.97 0.42
C ASP A 25 0.66 12.22 -0.71
N ASP A 26 1.28 11.12 -1.13
CA ASP A 26 0.74 10.19 -2.12
C ASP A 26 1.33 8.79 -1.91
N TRP A 27 1.04 7.86 -2.82
CA TRP A 27 1.50 6.49 -2.81
C TRP A 27 2.54 6.24 -3.90
N ALA A 28 3.68 5.68 -3.49
CA ALA A 28 4.74 5.28 -4.39
C ALA A 28 4.70 3.78 -4.68
N TYR A 29 4.73 3.45 -5.95
CA TYR A 29 4.85 2.08 -6.47
C TYR A 29 6.33 1.77 -6.74
N LEU A 30 6.85 0.80 -6.00
CA LEU A 30 8.20 0.29 -6.15
C LEU A 30 8.16 -0.92 -7.09
N VAL A 31 8.82 -0.77 -8.23
CA VAL A 31 8.81 -1.74 -9.34
C VAL A 31 10.22 -2.23 -9.60
N ARG A 32 10.41 -3.54 -9.70
CA ARG A 32 11.73 -4.11 -9.99
C ARG A 32 12.10 -3.95 -11.46
N GLU A 33 13.33 -3.50 -11.69
CA GLU A 33 13.88 -3.32 -13.04
C GLU A 33 14.78 -4.51 -13.39
N ARG A 34 14.21 -5.71 -13.53
CA ARG A 34 14.95 -6.98 -13.72
C ARG A 34 15.89 -7.00 -14.92
N ASN A 35 15.57 -6.20 -15.93
CA ASN A 35 16.32 -6.14 -17.19
C ASN A 35 17.31 -4.97 -17.21
N ASN A 36 17.56 -4.30 -16.09
CA ASN A 36 18.58 -3.26 -16.02
C ASN A 36 19.97 -3.89 -16.20
N PRO A 37 20.73 -3.53 -17.25
CA PRO A 37 22.02 -4.15 -17.53
C PRO A 37 23.10 -3.80 -16.50
N ASP A 38 22.95 -2.68 -15.78
CA ASP A 38 23.94 -2.14 -14.86
C ASP A 38 23.67 -2.54 -13.39
N ASP A 39 22.41 -2.83 -13.06
CA ASP A 39 22.01 -3.21 -11.71
C ASP A 39 20.75 -4.09 -11.67
N TYR A 40 20.94 -5.41 -11.57
CA TYR A 40 19.85 -6.38 -11.42
C TYR A 40 19.02 -6.21 -10.13
N ALA A 41 19.52 -5.43 -9.15
CA ALA A 41 18.80 -5.09 -7.95
C ALA A 41 18.07 -3.74 -8.04
N ALA A 42 18.08 -3.07 -9.20
CA ALA A 42 17.41 -1.79 -9.37
C ALA A 42 15.90 -1.87 -9.08
N VAL A 43 15.44 -0.90 -8.29
CA VAL A 43 14.02 -0.71 -7.95
C VAL A 43 13.64 0.72 -8.33
N CYS A 44 12.72 0.83 -9.29
CA CYS A 44 12.14 2.07 -9.77
C CYS A 44 11.02 2.54 -8.84
N ILE A 45 10.88 3.86 -8.70
CA ILE A 45 9.85 4.51 -7.91
C ILE A 45 8.92 5.24 -8.87
N TRP A 46 7.63 4.93 -8.81
CA TRP A 46 6.58 5.54 -9.61
C TRP A 46 5.52 6.18 -8.71
N ILE A 47 5.09 7.39 -9.02
CA ILE A 47 4.01 8.09 -8.31
C ILE A 47 3.07 8.68 -9.37
N GLN A 48 1.77 8.43 -9.27
CA GLN A 48 0.76 8.84 -10.26
C GLN A 48 1.13 8.49 -11.72
N GLY A 49 1.83 7.36 -11.93
CA GLY A 49 2.31 6.94 -13.26
C GLY A 49 3.54 7.69 -13.79
N HIS A 50 4.12 8.61 -13.01
CA HIS A 50 5.37 9.29 -13.32
C HIS A 50 6.56 8.57 -12.70
N PHE A 51 7.64 8.42 -13.46
CA PHE A 51 8.90 7.88 -12.96
C PHE A 51 9.64 8.95 -12.17
N ILE A 52 9.91 8.63 -10.90
CA ILE A 52 10.48 9.58 -9.93
C ILE A 52 11.98 9.38 -9.80
N GLY A 53 12.41 8.12 -9.90
CA GLY A 53 13.81 7.75 -9.73
C GLY A 53 13.96 6.29 -9.33
N ARG A 54 15.13 5.96 -8.78
CA ARG A 54 15.44 4.63 -8.28
C ARG A 54 15.86 4.72 -6.82
N LEU A 55 15.59 3.65 -6.07
CA LEU A 55 16.23 3.48 -4.77
C LEU A 55 17.75 3.42 -4.93
N ASP A 56 18.48 3.88 -3.92
CA ASP A 56 19.93 3.68 -3.89
C ASP A 56 20.24 2.18 -3.84
N ARG A 57 21.38 1.79 -4.41
CA ARG A 57 21.77 0.37 -4.57
C ARG A 57 21.79 -0.40 -3.25
N ALA A 58 22.19 0.24 -2.15
CA ALA A 58 22.27 -0.43 -0.85
C ALA A 58 20.89 -0.71 -0.26
N THR A 59 19.94 0.22 -0.41
CA THR A 59 18.53 0.01 -0.04
C THR A 59 17.88 -0.98 -0.98
N ALA A 60 18.00 -0.80 -2.30
CA ALA A 60 17.39 -1.66 -3.31
C ALA A 60 17.82 -3.13 -3.13
N GLY A 61 19.10 -3.39 -2.86
CA GLY A 61 19.62 -4.73 -2.58
C GLY A 61 19.00 -5.43 -1.36
N LYS A 62 18.48 -4.69 -0.37
CA LYS A 62 17.77 -5.27 0.77
C LYS A 62 16.34 -5.68 0.42
N TYR A 63 15.65 -4.88 -0.39
CA TYR A 63 14.25 -5.13 -0.76
C TYR A 63 14.09 -6.11 -1.92
N VAL A 64 15.10 -6.23 -2.80
CA VAL A 64 14.97 -7.04 -4.03
C VAL A 64 14.59 -8.50 -3.75
N VAL A 65 15.08 -9.08 -2.66
CA VAL A 65 14.80 -10.47 -2.27
C VAL A 65 13.35 -10.61 -1.78
N GLU A 66 12.91 -9.66 -0.96
CA GLU A 66 11.57 -9.64 -0.35
C GLU A 66 10.49 -9.34 -1.38
N MET A 67 10.81 -8.50 -2.37
CA MET A 67 9.95 -8.20 -3.51
C MET A 67 9.80 -9.39 -4.46
N ASN A 68 10.61 -10.46 -4.37
CA ASN A 68 10.40 -11.66 -5.20
C ASN A 68 9.02 -12.28 -5.00
N GLY A 69 8.51 -12.29 -3.77
CA GLY A 69 7.20 -12.87 -3.44
C GLY A 69 6.04 -12.05 -4.01
N LEU A 70 6.20 -10.73 -4.09
CA LEU A 70 5.27 -9.84 -4.77
C LEU A 70 5.35 -10.03 -6.28
N ASP A 71 6.56 -10.03 -6.85
CA ASP A 71 6.79 -10.21 -8.28
C ASP A 71 6.23 -11.55 -8.80
N ALA A 72 6.39 -12.63 -8.03
CA ALA A 72 5.84 -13.95 -8.37
C ALA A 72 4.31 -13.96 -8.42
N GLN A 73 3.68 -12.97 -7.78
CA GLN A 73 2.24 -12.71 -7.80
C GLN A 73 1.88 -11.52 -8.71
N GLU A 74 2.83 -11.04 -9.53
CA GLU A 74 2.69 -9.89 -10.43
C GLU A 74 2.36 -8.57 -9.69
N LEU A 75 2.80 -8.43 -8.44
CA LEU A 75 2.51 -7.28 -7.59
C LEU A 75 3.72 -6.37 -7.38
N ASN A 76 3.41 -5.10 -7.12
CA ASN A 76 4.40 -4.09 -6.73
C ASN A 76 4.28 -3.76 -5.24
N LEU A 77 5.40 -3.39 -4.63
CA LEU A 77 5.40 -2.84 -3.28
C LEU A 77 4.87 -1.41 -3.37
N VAL A 78 3.83 -1.07 -2.60
CA VAL A 78 3.28 0.31 -2.55
C VAL A 78 3.55 0.89 -1.16
N VAL A 79 4.07 2.11 -1.07
CA VAL A 79 4.47 2.72 0.21
C VAL A 79 4.02 4.18 0.27
N PRO A 80 3.78 4.75 1.46
CA PRO A 80 3.53 6.18 1.59
C PRO A 80 4.74 6.97 1.07
N ALA A 81 4.46 8.06 0.37
CA ALA A 81 5.44 8.99 -0.15
C ALA A 81 5.04 10.41 0.22
N HIS A 82 5.96 11.14 0.82
CA HIS A 82 5.85 12.57 1.02
C HIS A 82 6.69 13.29 -0.03
N LEU A 83 6.04 14.15 -0.82
CA LEU A 83 6.67 14.88 -1.91
C LEU A 83 6.75 16.36 -1.54
N TRP A 84 7.91 16.96 -1.81
CA TRP A 84 8.13 18.40 -1.65
C TRP A 84 8.87 18.95 -2.87
N ALA A 85 8.45 20.12 -3.33
CA ALA A 85 9.11 20.83 -4.41
C ALA A 85 9.07 22.35 -4.21
N GLN A 86 10.17 23.01 -4.54
CA GLN A 86 10.28 24.47 -4.56
C GLN A 86 11.00 24.93 -5.81
N ARG A 87 10.38 25.86 -6.56
CA ARG A 87 11.06 26.50 -7.68
C ARG A 87 11.98 27.59 -7.14
N THR A 88 13.26 27.44 -7.45
CA THR A 88 14.27 28.48 -7.26
C THR A 88 14.51 29.20 -8.59
N LYS A 89 15.23 30.32 -8.58
CA LYS A 89 15.53 31.10 -9.80
C LYS A 89 16.15 30.29 -10.94
N THR A 90 16.83 29.19 -10.64
CA THR A 90 17.61 28.43 -11.63
C THR A 90 17.23 26.96 -11.74
N ARG A 91 16.46 26.41 -10.81
CA ARG A 91 16.06 24.99 -10.80
C ARG A 91 14.86 24.70 -9.92
N LEU A 92 14.19 23.58 -10.16
CA LEU A 92 13.28 22.98 -9.18
C LEU A 92 14.09 22.20 -8.15
N ALA A 93 14.11 22.66 -6.90
CA ALA A 93 14.54 21.84 -5.78
C ALA A 93 13.42 20.86 -5.43
N ASN A 94 13.75 19.59 -5.21
CA ASN A 94 12.77 18.56 -4.92
C ASN A 94 13.27 17.58 -3.86
N ARG A 95 12.32 16.93 -3.20
CA ARG A 95 12.55 15.84 -2.26
C ARG A 95 11.38 14.88 -2.30
N VAL A 96 11.70 13.59 -2.29
CA VAL A 96 10.73 12.51 -2.08
C VAL A 96 11.19 11.70 -0.89
N THR A 97 10.30 11.49 0.07
CA THR A 97 10.56 10.68 1.26
C THR A 97 9.60 9.51 1.24
N LEU A 98 10.15 8.29 1.21
CA LEU A 98 9.37 7.05 1.19
C LEU A 98 9.35 6.43 2.58
N SER A 99 8.17 6.02 3.04
CA SER A 99 8.01 5.25 4.28
C SER A 99 8.04 3.76 3.98
N LEU A 100 9.23 3.21 3.80
CA LEU A 100 9.40 1.78 3.49
C LEU A 100 9.10 0.90 4.72
N PRO A 101 8.36 -0.22 4.57
CA PRO A 101 8.18 -1.17 5.67
C PRO A 101 9.50 -1.83 6.04
N PRO A 102 9.66 -2.42 7.23
CA PRO A 102 10.81 -3.28 7.50
C PRO A 102 10.99 -4.33 6.39
N VAL A 103 12.23 -4.72 6.11
CA VAL A 103 12.58 -5.61 4.97
C VAL A 103 11.72 -6.88 4.95
N GLY A 104 11.50 -7.54 6.09
CA GLY A 104 10.62 -8.72 6.18
C GLY A 104 9.10 -8.44 6.16
N GLY A 105 8.68 -7.21 5.85
CA GLY A 105 7.29 -6.74 5.84
C GLY A 105 6.78 -6.28 4.47
N VAL A 106 7.49 -6.66 3.39
CA VAL A 106 7.21 -6.20 2.02
C VAL A 106 6.00 -6.89 1.39
N GLY A 107 5.86 -8.20 1.57
CA GLY A 107 4.77 -8.99 0.98
C GLY A 107 4.03 -9.79 2.03
N PRO A 108 2.71 -9.99 1.87
CA PRO A 108 1.92 -10.71 2.86
C PRO A 108 2.41 -12.15 3.01
N VAL A 109 2.33 -12.67 4.23
CA VAL A 109 2.67 -14.08 4.52
C VAL A 109 1.64 -15.07 3.97
N ASN A 110 0.45 -14.58 3.59
CA ASN A 110 -0.58 -15.33 2.88
C ASN A 110 -0.72 -14.85 1.43
N PHE A 111 -1.39 -15.66 0.60
CA PHE A 111 -1.61 -15.34 -0.80
C PHE A 111 -2.73 -14.32 -1.00
N PHE A 112 -2.57 -13.48 -2.02
CA PHE A 112 -3.66 -12.66 -2.53
C PHE A 112 -4.77 -13.51 -3.17
N PRO A 113 -5.98 -12.95 -3.36
CA PRO A 113 -7.05 -13.63 -4.07
C PRO A 113 -6.60 -14.09 -5.48
N LYS A 114 -6.93 -15.32 -5.87
CA LYS A 114 -6.66 -15.83 -7.23
C LYS A 114 -7.49 -15.13 -8.33
N LYS A 115 -8.55 -14.42 -7.96
CA LYS A 115 -9.39 -13.64 -8.88
C LYS A 115 -8.93 -12.20 -8.87
N ALA A 116 -9.23 -11.49 -9.95
CA ALA A 116 -9.09 -10.05 -10.07
C ALA A 116 -9.45 -9.32 -8.76
N PHE A 117 -8.50 -8.54 -8.27
CA PHE A 117 -8.60 -7.83 -7.00
C PHE A 117 -8.02 -6.43 -7.12
N THR A 118 -8.35 -5.60 -6.15
CA THR A 118 -7.77 -4.27 -5.98
C THR A 118 -7.36 -4.13 -4.53
N ILE A 119 -6.20 -3.54 -4.28
CA ILE A 119 -5.79 -3.20 -2.93
C ILE A 119 -6.48 -1.87 -2.60
N LEU A 120 -7.19 -1.82 -1.47
CA LEU A 120 -7.79 -0.58 -1.01
C LEU A 120 -6.71 0.49 -0.89
N PRO A 121 -7.03 1.75 -1.25
CA PRO A 121 -6.06 2.83 -1.14
C PRO A 121 -5.60 2.84 0.30
N PRO A 122 -4.32 3.04 0.59
CA PRO A 122 -3.88 2.97 1.97
C PRO A 122 -4.16 4.31 2.69
N GLY A 123 -4.16 4.28 4.02
CA GLY A 123 -4.62 5.38 4.87
C GLY A 123 -4.35 5.07 6.34
N ASP A 124 -5.36 5.20 7.19
CA ASP A 124 -5.22 4.95 8.62
C ASP A 124 -4.94 3.47 8.91
N GLU A 125 -4.17 3.22 9.98
CA GLU A 125 -4.11 1.91 10.62
C GLU A 125 -5.34 1.73 11.53
N ILE A 126 -6.11 0.67 11.29
CA ILE A 126 -7.38 0.39 11.94
C ILE A 126 -7.29 -0.98 12.60
N LEU A 127 -7.34 -1.01 13.93
CA LEU A 127 -7.39 -2.26 14.69
C LEU A 127 -8.73 -2.98 14.43
N LEU A 128 -8.68 -4.27 14.10
CA LEU A 128 -9.88 -5.06 13.88
C LEU A 128 -10.50 -5.53 15.20
N GLU A 129 -11.82 -5.43 15.28
CA GLU A 129 -12.63 -6.03 16.33
C GLU A 129 -12.80 -7.53 16.09
N ASP A 130 -13.20 -8.27 17.12
CA ASP A 130 -13.44 -9.73 17.10
C ASP A 130 -12.25 -10.63 16.72
N PHE A 131 -11.06 -10.08 16.45
CA PHE A 131 -9.89 -10.86 16.05
C PHE A 131 -9.51 -11.93 17.08
N GLU A 132 -9.56 -11.61 18.37
CA GLU A 132 -9.23 -12.55 19.45
C GLU A 132 -10.06 -13.83 19.41
N ASN A 133 -11.33 -13.72 18.98
CA ASN A 133 -12.24 -14.85 18.84
C ASN A 133 -11.99 -15.67 17.57
N ASN A 134 -11.20 -15.15 16.64
CA ASN A 134 -11.00 -15.69 15.29
C ASN A 134 -9.51 -15.82 14.91
N VAL A 135 -8.64 -15.97 15.92
CA VAL A 135 -7.18 -16.02 15.72
C VAL A 135 -6.69 -17.35 15.11
N GLU A 136 -7.45 -18.44 15.26
CA GLU A 136 -7.01 -19.80 14.91
C GLU A 136 -6.47 -19.94 13.47
N PRO A 137 -7.15 -19.41 12.44
CA PRO A 137 -6.67 -19.50 11.06
C PRO A 137 -5.36 -18.74 10.80
N LEU A 138 -5.05 -17.74 11.64
CA LEU A 138 -3.84 -16.92 11.54
C LEU A 138 -2.69 -17.44 12.39
N ARG A 139 -2.92 -18.37 13.32
CA ARG A 139 -1.88 -18.93 14.21
C ARG A 139 -0.60 -19.38 13.50
N PRO A 140 -0.64 -20.05 12.33
CA PRO A 140 0.60 -20.45 11.64
C PRO A 140 1.53 -19.29 11.27
N PHE A 141 0.99 -18.07 11.21
CA PHE A 141 1.71 -16.86 10.84
C PHE A 141 2.14 -16.02 12.05
N ILE A 142 1.59 -16.30 13.23
CA ILE A 142 1.90 -15.54 14.45
C ILE A 142 3.27 -15.97 14.95
N SER A 143 4.19 -15.00 15.03
CA SER A 143 5.50 -15.18 15.63
C SER A 143 5.72 -14.10 16.69
N THR A 144 6.04 -14.52 17.90
CA THR A 144 6.29 -13.62 19.03
C THR A 144 7.36 -12.58 18.68
N GLY A 145 7.05 -11.31 18.94
CA GLY A 145 7.95 -10.19 18.74
C GLY A 145 8.12 -9.79 17.27
N LYS A 146 7.25 -10.30 16.38
CA LYS A 146 7.24 -9.95 14.97
C LYS A 146 5.86 -9.45 14.54
N THR A 147 5.89 -8.43 13.70
CA THR A 147 4.74 -7.98 12.91
C THR A 147 4.92 -8.49 11.50
N VAL A 148 3.93 -9.22 10.99
CA VAL A 148 3.94 -9.77 9.63
C VAL A 148 2.77 -9.20 8.83
N PRO A 149 2.99 -8.80 7.57
CA PRO A 149 1.92 -8.33 6.71
C PRO A 149 1.00 -9.50 6.29
N VAL A 150 -0.29 -9.25 6.14
CA VAL A 150 -1.28 -10.20 5.60
C VAL A 150 -2.18 -9.50 4.57
N ALA A 151 -2.67 -10.22 3.58
CA ALA A 151 -3.68 -9.75 2.64
C ALA A 151 -5.06 -10.21 3.09
N LEU A 152 -5.98 -9.27 3.33
CA LEU A 152 -7.32 -9.57 3.82
C LEU A 152 -8.38 -9.12 2.80
N MET A 153 -9.25 -10.04 2.39
CA MET A 153 -10.43 -9.70 1.61
C MET A 153 -11.41 -8.92 2.47
N MET A 154 -11.85 -7.77 1.99
CA MET A 154 -12.82 -6.93 2.68
C MET A 154 -14.21 -7.24 2.14
N ILE A 155 -15.12 -7.72 2.99
CA ILE A 155 -16.45 -8.16 2.57
C ILE A 155 -17.49 -7.44 3.41
N GLU A 156 -18.42 -6.75 2.75
CA GLU A 156 -19.56 -6.12 3.40
C GLU A 156 -20.54 -7.20 3.88
N ASP A 157 -20.85 -7.20 5.17
CA ASP A 157 -21.75 -8.17 5.81
C ASP A 157 -22.69 -7.50 6.82
N GLY A 158 -24.00 -7.76 6.73
CA GLY A 158 -24.97 -7.38 7.78
C GLY A 158 -24.94 -5.91 8.24
N GLY A 159 -24.48 -4.97 7.41
CA GLY A 159 -24.34 -3.54 7.78
C GLY A 159 -22.95 -3.14 8.30
N GLY A 160 -21.94 -4.01 8.23
CA GLY A 160 -20.55 -3.70 8.55
C GLY A 160 -19.57 -4.14 7.47
N LEU A 161 -18.28 -4.17 7.84
CA LEU A 161 -17.20 -4.59 6.97
C LEU A 161 -16.33 -5.62 7.69
N GLY A 162 -16.40 -6.87 7.23
CA GLY A 162 -15.58 -7.97 7.73
C GLY A 162 -14.28 -8.13 6.94
N ALA A 163 -13.24 -8.59 7.63
CA ALA A 163 -11.95 -8.97 7.06
C ALA A 163 -11.81 -10.49 7.03
N TYR A 164 -11.38 -11.02 5.88
CA TYR A 164 -11.29 -12.46 5.66
C TYR A 164 -9.97 -12.87 5.01
N LEU A 165 -9.40 -14.02 5.40
CA LEU A 165 -8.22 -14.58 4.72
C LEU A 165 -8.55 -15.15 3.34
N ASP A 166 -9.78 -15.63 3.19
CA ASP A 166 -10.32 -16.17 1.95
C ASP A 166 -11.85 -15.92 1.92
N LYS A 167 -12.58 -16.52 0.98
CA LYS A 167 -14.03 -16.28 0.87
C LYS A 167 -14.88 -16.77 2.04
N LYS A 168 -14.34 -17.55 2.96
CA LYS A 168 -15.06 -18.23 4.04
C LYS A 168 -14.43 -17.99 5.41
N THR A 169 -13.14 -17.71 5.46
CA THR A 169 -12.38 -17.63 6.70
C THR A 169 -12.37 -16.19 7.24
N TYR A 170 -13.36 -15.88 8.07
CA TYR A 170 -13.47 -14.61 8.79
C TYR A 170 -12.38 -14.49 9.86
N VAL A 171 -11.77 -13.31 9.99
CA VAL A 171 -10.72 -13.04 10.98
C VAL A 171 -10.90 -11.78 11.81
N GLY A 172 -11.91 -10.96 11.52
CA GLY A 172 -12.21 -9.77 12.32
C GLY A 172 -13.10 -8.77 11.59
N ARG A 173 -13.53 -7.74 12.33
CA ARG A 173 -14.42 -6.69 11.82
C ARG A 173 -13.74 -5.32 11.86
N VAL A 174 -14.00 -4.49 10.86
CA VAL A 174 -13.66 -3.07 10.92
C VAL A 174 -14.66 -2.37 11.86
N PRO A 175 -14.21 -1.55 12.83
CA PRO A 175 -15.08 -0.76 13.68
C PRO A 175 -16.11 0.02 12.88
N THR A 176 -17.37 0.08 13.37
CA THR A 176 -18.52 0.59 12.60
C THR A 176 -18.28 1.99 12.01
N GLU A 177 -17.75 2.92 12.81
CA GLU A 177 -17.47 4.30 12.36
C GLU A 177 -16.47 4.35 11.18
N LYS A 178 -15.46 3.49 11.20
CA LYS A 178 -14.48 3.39 10.09
C LYS A 178 -15.05 2.63 8.91
N ALA A 179 -15.86 1.59 9.16
CA ALA A 179 -16.51 0.79 8.12
C ALA A 179 -17.41 1.66 7.23
N GLU A 180 -18.19 2.58 7.80
CA GLU A 180 -19.07 3.48 7.04
C GLU A 180 -18.32 4.32 5.98
N LEU A 181 -17.07 4.69 6.26
CA LEU A 181 -16.23 5.48 5.36
C LEU A 181 -15.51 4.64 4.30
N ILE A 182 -15.28 3.35 4.57
CA ILE A 182 -14.55 2.41 3.69
C ILE A 182 -15.50 1.64 2.77
N VAL A 183 -16.71 1.31 3.23
CA VAL A 183 -17.73 0.56 2.45
C VAL A 183 -18.00 1.14 1.06
N PRO A 184 -18.05 2.47 0.84
CA PRO A 184 -18.19 3.02 -0.51
C PRO A 184 -17.07 2.59 -1.47
N LEU A 185 -15.83 2.49 -1.00
CA LEU A 185 -14.69 2.02 -1.79
C LEU A 185 -14.84 0.53 -2.08
N VAL A 186 -15.16 -0.28 -1.07
CA VAL A 186 -15.43 -1.73 -1.24
C VAL A 186 -16.51 -1.97 -2.29
N ARG A 187 -17.62 -1.22 -2.24
CA ARG A 187 -18.70 -1.29 -3.24
C ARG A 187 -18.24 -0.88 -4.63
N THR A 188 -17.40 0.15 -4.73
CA THR A 188 -16.82 0.61 -6.00
C THR A 188 -15.94 -0.47 -6.63
N ALA A 189 -15.08 -1.12 -5.84
CA ALA A 189 -14.25 -2.25 -6.28
C ALA A 189 -15.11 -3.42 -6.79
N VAL A 190 -16.14 -3.79 -6.02
CA VAL A 190 -17.06 -4.88 -6.38
C VAL A 190 -17.84 -4.55 -7.66
N ALA A 191 -18.26 -3.30 -7.85
CA ALA A 191 -18.92 -2.84 -9.09
C ALA A 191 -18.01 -3.00 -10.32
N HIS A 192 -16.69 -2.86 -10.14
CA HIS A 192 -15.68 -3.13 -11.17
C HIS A 192 -15.30 -4.61 -11.29
N LYS A 193 -16.03 -5.52 -10.61
CA LYS A 193 -15.77 -6.97 -10.57
C LYS A 193 -14.43 -7.33 -9.92
N LEU A 194 -13.93 -6.48 -9.03
CA LEU A 194 -12.69 -6.67 -8.28
C LEU A 194 -13.00 -7.09 -6.85
N ILE A 195 -12.17 -7.98 -6.29
CA ILE A 195 -12.16 -8.28 -4.87
C ILE A 195 -11.39 -7.16 -4.15
N PRO A 196 -11.99 -6.40 -3.22
CA PRO A 196 -11.25 -5.43 -2.43
C PRO A 196 -10.41 -6.13 -1.37
N VAL A 197 -9.14 -5.74 -1.29
CA VAL A 197 -8.15 -6.30 -0.36
C VAL A 197 -7.57 -5.19 0.48
N ALA A 198 -7.56 -5.32 1.81
CA ALA A 198 -6.76 -4.46 2.68
C ALA A 198 -5.45 -5.16 3.05
N ARG A 199 -4.42 -4.36 3.28
CA ARG A 199 -3.17 -4.85 3.88
C ARG A 199 -3.34 -4.88 5.38
N GLY A 200 -3.29 -6.07 5.96
CA GLY A 200 -3.29 -6.26 7.40
C GLY A 200 -1.89 -6.35 7.98
N MET A 201 -1.75 -5.99 9.25
CA MET A 201 -0.56 -6.20 10.06
C MET A 201 -0.92 -7.11 11.23
N LEU A 202 -0.37 -8.33 11.20
CA LEU A 202 -0.54 -9.30 12.27
C LEU A 202 0.64 -9.19 13.23
N THR A 203 0.38 -8.75 14.46
CA THR A 203 1.41 -8.59 15.48
C THR A 203 1.27 -9.68 16.54
N GLY A 204 2.31 -10.49 16.68
CA GLY A 204 2.40 -11.50 17.74
C GLY A 204 3.19 -10.98 18.94
N SER A 205 2.64 -11.05 20.15
CA SER A 205 3.39 -10.76 21.38
C SER A 205 3.21 -11.82 22.45
N ASN A 206 3.99 -11.74 23.53
CA ASN A 206 3.85 -12.61 24.69
C ASN A 206 2.57 -12.33 25.52
N ILE A 207 1.89 -11.21 25.26
CA ILE A 207 0.79 -10.70 26.08
C ILE A 207 -0.53 -10.78 25.30
N ARG A 208 -0.52 -10.31 24.06
CA ARG A 208 -1.69 -10.21 23.17
C ARG A 208 -1.28 -10.29 21.71
N ASN A 209 -2.13 -10.87 20.88
CA ASN A 209 -2.00 -10.76 19.44
C ASN A 209 -3.01 -9.73 18.94
N ASP A 210 -2.58 -8.90 18.00
CA ASP A 210 -3.42 -7.87 17.40
C ASP A 210 -3.38 -8.00 15.88
N LEU A 211 -4.50 -7.66 15.24
CA LEU A 211 -4.62 -7.58 13.79
C LEU A 211 -5.20 -6.22 13.41
N SER A 212 -4.43 -5.43 12.70
CA SER A 212 -4.88 -4.16 12.11
C SER A 212 -4.93 -4.26 10.59
N ILE A 213 -5.64 -3.34 9.95
CA ILE A 213 -5.57 -3.08 8.50
C ILE A 213 -5.12 -1.66 8.24
N VAL A 214 -4.44 -1.46 7.13
CA VAL A 214 -4.17 -0.13 6.58
C VAL A 214 -5.12 0.10 5.42
N SER A 215 -6.03 1.05 5.59
CA SER A 215 -6.99 1.44 4.56
C SER A 215 -7.31 2.92 4.66
N GLY A 216 -7.28 3.58 3.51
CA GLY A 216 -7.89 4.86 3.26
C GLY A 216 -9.39 4.70 3.09
N ASP A 217 -10.05 5.85 3.07
CA ASP A 217 -11.48 5.96 3.02
C ASP A 217 -11.92 7.04 2.01
N THR A 218 -13.21 7.34 1.95
CA THR A 218 -13.75 8.39 1.07
C THR A 218 -13.13 9.77 1.27
N SER A 219 -12.60 10.09 2.45
CA SER A 219 -11.85 11.33 2.70
C SER A 219 -10.43 11.27 2.14
N THR A 220 -9.81 10.09 2.12
CA THR A 220 -8.45 9.88 1.60
C THR A 220 -8.37 10.05 0.09
N VAL A 221 -9.30 9.46 -0.65
CA VAL A 221 -9.27 9.41 -2.13
C VAL A 221 -10.28 10.33 -2.80
N GLY A 222 -11.12 10.99 -2.01
CA GLY A 222 -12.22 11.81 -2.50
C GLY A 222 -13.28 10.98 -3.24
N SER A 223 -14.14 11.67 -4.00
CA SER A 223 -15.32 11.05 -4.66
C SER A 223 -15.02 10.31 -5.97
N HIS A 224 -13.76 10.27 -6.43
CA HIS A 224 -13.40 9.81 -7.78
C HIS A 224 -12.36 8.67 -7.79
N TRP A 225 -12.26 7.90 -6.70
CA TRP A 225 -11.37 6.76 -6.67
C TRP A 225 -11.74 5.72 -7.73
N THR A 226 -10.78 5.41 -8.59
CA THR A 226 -10.90 4.35 -9.58
C THR A 226 -10.06 3.17 -9.09
N PRO A 227 -10.68 2.02 -8.78
CA PRO A 227 -9.94 0.85 -8.34
C PRO A 227 -9.04 0.38 -9.47
N THR A 228 -7.74 0.31 -9.20
CA THR A 228 -6.77 -0.25 -10.12
C THR A 228 -6.78 -1.77 -10.00
N HIS A 229 -6.48 -2.44 -11.11
CA HIS A 229 -6.23 -3.88 -11.11
C HIS A 229 -4.87 -4.10 -10.48
N ASP A 230 -4.80 -4.01 -9.15
CA ASP A 230 -3.58 -4.22 -8.39
C ASP A 230 -3.32 -5.74 -8.27
N GLY A 231 -2.97 -6.30 -9.42
CA GLY A 231 -2.13 -7.46 -9.72
C GLY A 231 -1.14 -7.08 -10.82
N GLY A 232 -0.86 -5.77 -10.96
CA GLY A 232 0.18 -5.22 -11.81
C GLY A 232 0.05 -5.49 -13.30
N LYS A 233 -1.14 -5.31 -13.91
CA LYS A 233 -1.30 -4.87 -15.32
C LYS A 233 -2.60 -4.11 -15.52
#